data_AF-A0A7H1MFE6-F1
#
_entry.id   AF-A0A7H1MFE6-F1
#
_cell.length_a   1.000
_cell.length_b   1.000
_cell.length_c   1.000
_cell.angle_alpha   90.00
_cell.angle_beta   90.00
_cell.angle_gamma   90.00
#
_symmetry.space_group_name_H-M   'P 1'
#
loop_
_entity.id
_entity.type
_entity.pdbx_description
1 polymer ?
#
loop_
_entity_poly.entity_id
_entity_poly.type
_entity_poly.pdbx_seq_one_letter_code
_entity_poly.pdbx_strand_id
1 'polypeptide(L)' 'MTITRVYVVQSRETGDFLYPSDTGDVGHTPFINQAGFFFDRNEAVETALEEIGDNFIVFGFMTEM' A
#
# COMPACT_ATOMS: atom_id res chain seq x y z
N MET A 1 12.32 20.42 2.24
CA MET A 1 11.31 19.50 1.71
C MET A 1 12.03 18.40 0.97
N THR A 2 11.87 17.16 1.42
CA THR A 2 12.44 16.01 0.73
C THR A 2 11.29 15.31 0.03
N ILE A 3 11.38 15.20 -1.29
CA ILE A 3 10.43 14.42 -2.08
C ILE A 3 10.96 13.00 -2.14
N THR A 4 10.17 12.04 -1.70
CA THR A 4 10.52 10.61 -1.72
C THR A 4 9.53 9.81 -2.53
N ARG A 5 10.01 8.71 -3.11
CA ARG A 5 9.14 7.77 -3.83
C ARG A 5 8.53 6.80 -2.82
N VAL A 6 7.24 6.56 -2.95
CA VAL A 6 6.50 5.57 -2.16
C VAL A 6 5.64 4.71 -3.07
N TYR A 7 5.25 3.55 -2.57
CA TYR A 7 4.39 2.60 -3.23
C TYR A 7 3.12 2.39 -2.42
N VAL A 8 2.01 2.23 -3.12
CA VAL A 8 0.70 1.99 -2.53
C VAL A 8 0.09 0.76 -3.21
N VAL A 9 -0.44 -0.16 -2.41
CA VAL A 9 -1.09 -1.38 -2.88
C VAL A 9 -2.60 -1.19 -2.91
N GLN A 10 -3.23 -1.59 -4.01
CA GLN A 10 -4.69 -1.68 -4.15
C GLN A 10 -5.11 -3.10 -4.52
N SER A 11 -6.09 -3.65 -3.81
CA SER A 11 -6.79 -4.87 -4.22
C SER A 11 -7.59 -4.61 -5.49
N ARG A 12 -7.44 -5.48 -6.49
CA ARG A 12 -8.27 -5.43 -7.71
C ARG A 12 -9.62 -6.10 -7.51
N GLU A 13 -9.78 -6.89 -6.46
CA GLU A 13 -11.03 -7.55 -6.12
C GLU A 13 -12.01 -6.60 -5.45
N THR A 14 -11.55 -5.84 -4.45
CA THR A 14 -12.42 -4.94 -3.67
C THR A 14 -12.27 -3.48 -4.05
N GLY A 15 -11.11 -3.09 -4.61
CA GLY A 15 -10.75 -1.69 -4.84
C GLY A 15 -10.15 -0.99 -3.63
N ASP A 16 -10.00 -1.67 -2.49
CA ASP A 16 -9.42 -1.10 -1.27
C ASP A 16 -7.89 -1.03 -1.34
N PHE A 17 -7.33 -0.07 -0.62
CA PHE A 17 -5.91 0.12 -0.41
C PHE A 17 -5.47 -0.51 0.91
N LEU A 18 -4.25 -1.06 0.91
CA LEU A 18 -3.63 -1.59 2.13
C LEU A 18 -2.99 -0.46 2.95
N TYR A 19 -3.05 -0.57 4.27
CA TYR A 19 -2.31 0.29 5.19
C TYR A 19 -1.89 -0.47 6.47
N PRO A 20 -0.75 -0.14 7.09
CA PRO A 20 -0.38 -0.74 8.36
C PRO A 20 -1.35 -0.27 9.46
N SER A 21 -1.98 -1.21 10.16
CA SER A 21 -2.89 -0.90 11.27
C SER A 21 -2.14 -0.79 12.59
N ASP A 22 -2.77 -0.15 13.58
CA ASP A 22 -2.18 0.06 14.92
C ASP A 22 -1.94 -1.24 15.69
N THR A 23 -2.53 -2.37 15.28
CA THR A 23 -2.35 -3.69 15.90
C THR A 23 -1.15 -4.46 15.34
N GLY A 24 -0.50 -3.93 14.29
CA GLY A 24 0.55 -4.63 13.56
C GLY A 24 0.04 -5.51 12.42
N ASP A 25 -1.27 -5.61 12.23
CA ASP A 25 -1.89 -6.27 11.07
C ASP A 25 -2.02 -5.29 9.89
N VAL A 26 -2.34 -5.80 8.70
CA VAL A 26 -2.63 -4.97 7.54
C VAL A 26 -4.13 -4.66 7.46
N GLY A 27 -4.44 -3.37 7.47
CA GLY A 27 -5.80 -2.85 7.29
C GLY A 27 -6.13 -2.55 5.83
N HIS A 28 -7.43 -2.39 5.56
CA HIS A 28 -7.97 -2.06 4.24
C HIS A 28 -8.78 -0.77 4.31
N THR A 29 -8.62 0.11 3.33
CA THR A 29 -9.38 1.36 3.24
C THR A 29 -9.75 1.67 1.79
N PRO A 30 -10.97 2.15 1.49
CA PRO A 30 -11.33 2.57 0.14
C PRO A 30 -10.70 3.93 -0.22
N PHE A 31 -9.99 4.59 0.70
CA PHE A 31 -9.53 5.97 0.55
C PHE A 31 -8.02 6.08 0.37
N ILE A 32 -7.58 6.61 -0.78
CA ILE A 32 -6.15 6.75 -1.12
C ILE A 32 -5.36 7.63 -0.13
N ASN A 33 -6.01 8.62 0.48
CA ASN A 33 -5.38 9.50 1.48
C ASN A 33 -5.21 8.84 2.86
N GLN A 34 -5.72 7.62 3.03
CA GLN A 34 -5.53 6.78 4.22
C GLN A 34 -4.68 5.54 3.92
N ALA A 35 -4.24 5.36 2.67
CA ALA A 35 -3.44 4.21 2.26
C ALA A 35 -2.04 4.25 2.89
N GLY A 36 -1.48 3.07 3.11
CA GLY A 36 -0.11 2.90 3.59
C GLY A 36 0.92 3.21 2.51
N PHE A 37 2.03 3.81 2.93
CA PHE A 37 3.17 4.09 2.07
C PHE A 37 4.29 3.09 2.33
N PHE A 38 4.60 2.29 1.32
CA PHE A 38 5.77 1.43 1.31
C PHE A 38 6.94 2.17 0.65
N PHE A 39 8.12 2.14 1.23
CA PHE A 39 9.30 2.81 0.66
C PHE A 39 10.07 1.89 -0.30
N ASP A 40 9.91 0.58 -0.16
CA ASP A 40 10.42 -0.42 -1.07
C ASP A 40 9.29 -1.09 -1.86
N ARG A 41 9.55 -1.39 -3.14
CA ARG A 41 8.53 -1.99 -4.01
C ARG A 41 8.36 -3.48 -3.72
N ASN A 42 9.44 -4.19 -3.39
CA ASN A 42 9.36 -5.62 -3.11
C ASN A 42 8.61 -5.84 -1.80
N GLU A 43 8.87 -5.02 -0.78
CA GLU A 43 8.08 -5.01 0.47
C GLU A 43 6.58 -4.85 0.17
N ALA A 44 6.20 -3.86 -0.65
CA ALA A 44 4.80 -3.66 -1.04
C ALA A 44 4.19 -4.89 -1.73
N VAL A 45 4.97 -5.59 -2.57
CA VAL A 45 4.53 -6.80 -3.28
C VAL A 45 4.42 -7.99 -2.34
N GLU A 46 5.39 -8.19 -1.44
CA GLU A 46 5.39 -9.26 -0.46
C GLU A 46 4.18 -9.13 0.48
N THR A 47 3.96 -7.94 1.03
CA THR A 47 2.75 -7.66 1.85
C THR A 47 1.46 -7.91 1.06
N ALA A 48 1.40 -7.49 -0.21
CA ALA A 48 0.21 -7.73 -1.02
C ALA A 48 -0.08 -9.22 -1.23
N LEU A 49 0.98 -10.01 -1.51
CA LEU A 49 0.85 -11.45 -1.71
C LEU A 49 0.39 -12.18 -0.44
N GLU A 50 0.88 -11.76 0.71
CA GLU A 50 0.52 -12.33 2.01
C GLU A 50 -0.94 -12.01 2.40
N GLU A 51 -1.38 -10.78 2.17
CA GLU A 51 -2.68 -10.29 2.68
C GLU A 51 -3.85 -10.49 1.70
N ILE A 52 -3.61 -10.31 0.40
CA ILE A 52 -4.68 -10.26 -0.63
C ILE A 52 -4.41 -11.15 -1.85
N GLY A 53 -3.37 -12.00 -1.80
CA GLY A 53 -3.02 -12.90 -2.89
C GLY A 53 -2.44 -12.18 -4.10
N ASP A 54 -2.65 -12.71 -5.31
CA ASP A 54 -2.02 -12.23 -6.55
C ASP A 54 -2.82 -11.15 -7.31
N ASN A 55 -4.03 -10.82 -6.85
CA ASN A 55 -4.94 -9.92 -7.56
C ASN A 55 -4.88 -8.47 -7.04
N PHE A 56 -3.72 -7.83 -7.22
CA PHE A 56 -3.49 -6.45 -6.78
C PHE A 56 -2.79 -5.59 -7.83
N ILE A 57 -2.75 -4.28 -7.58
CA ILE A 57 -1.97 -3.30 -8.33
C ILE A 57 -1.08 -2.54 -7.35
N VAL A 58 0.18 -2.32 -7.73
CA VAL A 58 1.10 -1.43 -7.00
C VAL A 58 1.29 -0.14 -7.78
N PHE A 59 0.84 0.96 -7.19
CA PHE A 59 1.08 2.30 -7.71
C PHE A 59 2.37 2.88 -7.13
N GLY A 60 3.08 3.70 -7.91
CA GLY A 60 4.21 4.48 -7.42
C GLY A 60 3.84 5.96 -7.38
N PHE A 61 4.07 6.61 -6.24
CA PHE A 61 3.82 8.03 -6.01
C PHE A 61 5.07 8.75 -5.54
N MET A 62 5.07 10.07 -5.68
CA MET A 62 6.02 10.95 -5.00
C MET A 62 5.29 11.63 -3.85
N THR A 63 5.86 11.60 -2.66
CA THR A 63 5.30 12.27 -1.47
C THR A 63 6.32 13.21 -0.85
N GLU A 64 5.82 14.24 -0.18
CA GLU A 64 6.63 15.21 0.56
C GLU A 64 6.71 14.77 2.03
N MET A 65 7.93 14.73 2.57
CA MET A 65 8.21 14.51 4.00
C MET A 65 8.81 15.74 4.66
#